data_AF-A0AAN6F673-F1
#
_entry.id   AF-A0AAN6F673-F1
#
_cell.length_a   1.000
_cell.length_b   1.000
_cell.length_c   1.000
_cell.angle_alpha   90.00
_cell.angle_beta   90.00
_cell.angle_gamma   90.00
#
_symmetry.space_group_name_H-M   'P 1'
#
loop_
_entity.id
_entity.type
_entity.pdbx_description
1 polymer ?
#
loop_
_entity_poly.entity_id
_entity_poly.type
_entity_poly.pdbx_seq_one_letter_code
_entity_poly.pdbx_strand_id
1 'polypeptide(L)'
;MLTVIPANVDIATQEIIDFAAELDPAGDRTLGVLTQPDLFDPGTEPRVVDLIEGRTRPMKLGWHVVRNPGQQQISDPSINRHELELNFFRTKSPWNDIAEDQVGIKSLRSHVKDVLSSLVGQEFPRRLVSLSLDAKYGADRAFDKDPSLRLAPTIAARFTSFSDDIGQYGQEFAFSSPEDPGLILEPIGWRSSRASHGHSDRRAKN
;
A
#
# COMPACT_ATOMS: atom_id res chain seq x y z
N MET A 1 -2.43 -2.69 7.68
CA MET A 1 -1.94 -3.94 8.29
C MET A 1 -2.14 -5.04 7.28
N LEU A 2 -1.17 -5.94 7.18
CA LEU A 2 -1.18 -7.05 6.24
C LEU A 2 -1.10 -8.35 7.04
N THR A 3 -2.13 -9.18 6.98
CA THR A 3 -2.14 -10.49 7.65
C THR A 3 -1.71 -11.56 6.66
N VAL A 4 -0.51 -12.11 6.84
CA VAL A 4 0.07 -13.08 5.92
C VAL A 4 -0.07 -14.49 6.51
N ILE A 5 -0.73 -15.38 5.79
CA ILE A 5 -1.10 -16.72 6.27
C ILE A 5 -0.78 -17.76 5.18
N PRO A 6 -0.17 -18.91 5.51
CA PRO A 6 -0.08 -20.02 4.57
C PRO A 6 -1.47 -20.55 4.20
N ALA A 7 -1.74 -20.77 2.92
CA ALA A 7 -3.01 -21.30 2.46
C ALA A 7 -3.26 -22.71 2.99
N ASN A 8 -2.21 -23.50 3.22
CA ASN A 8 -2.29 -24.90 3.65
C ASN A 8 -2.58 -25.10 5.15
N VAL A 9 -2.80 -24.03 5.92
CA VAL A 9 -3.18 -24.13 7.33
C VAL A 9 -4.63 -23.68 7.53
N ASP A 10 -5.28 -24.20 8.55
CA ASP A 10 -6.63 -23.73 8.92
C ASP A 10 -6.54 -22.28 9.40
N ILE A 11 -7.28 -21.40 8.73
CA ILE A 11 -7.32 -19.99 9.08
C ILE A 11 -7.93 -19.76 10.46
N ALA A 12 -8.84 -20.63 10.90
CA ALA A 12 -9.49 -20.52 12.20
C ALA A 12 -8.50 -20.67 13.38
N THR A 13 -7.31 -21.24 13.14
CA THR A 13 -6.26 -21.39 14.14
C THR A 13 -5.23 -20.27 14.12
N GLN A 14 -5.41 -19.25 13.27
CA GLN A 14 -4.41 -18.21 13.04
C GLN A 14 -4.68 -16.99 13.94
N GLU A 15 -3.91 -16.87 15.01
CA GLU A 15 -4.02 -15.76 15.99
C GLU A 15 -3.87 -14.38 15.33
N ILE A 16 -3.16 -14.28 14.21
CA ILE A 16 -2.98 -13.01 13.49
C ILE A 16 -4.31 -12.39 13.03
N ILE A 17 -5.35 -13.20 12.78
CA ILE A 17 -6.68 -12.72 12.40
C ILE A 17 -7.42 -12.17 13.61
N ASP A 18 -7.26 -12.77 14.77
CA ASP A 18 -7.88 -12.27 16.00
C ASP A 18 -7.18 -10.98 16.47
N PHE A 19 -5.84 -10.93 16.41
CA PHE A 19 -5.09 -9.69 16.63
C PHE A 19 -5.49 -8.59 15.64
N ALA A 20 -5.76 -8.97 14.39
CA ALA A 20 -6.22 -8.04 13.40
C ALA A 20 -7.57 -7.41 13.76
N ALA A 21 -8.52 -8.24 14.19
CA ALA A 21 -9.84 -7.80 14.60
C ALA A 21 -9.80 -6.96 15.88
N GLU A 22 -8.87 -7.22 16.80
CA GLU A 22 -8.68 -6.42 18.01
C GLU A 22 -8.12 -5.02 17.70
N LEU A 23 -7.10 -4.96 16.84
CA LEU A 23 -6.43 -3.70 16.51
C LEU A 23 -7.20 -2.88 15.48
N ASP A 24 -7.92 -3.54 14.58
CA ASP A 24 -8.73 -2.92 13.53
C ASP A 24 -10.17 -3.49 13.53
N PRO A 25 -10.99 -3.17 14.56
CA PRO A 25 -12.35 -3.70 14.67
C PRO A 25 -13.28 -3.32 13.51
N ALA A 26 -12.98 -2.19 12.86
CA ALA A 26 -13.71 -1.76 11.68
C ALA A 26 -13.25 -2.47 10.40
N GLY A 27 -12.04 -3.04 10.38
CA GLY A 27 -11.47 -3.74 9.23
C GLY A 27 -11.04 -2.83 8.08
N ASP A 28 -10.98 -1.52 8.28
CA ASP A 28 -10.76 -0.52 7.21
C ASP A 28 -9.29 -0.47 6.75
N ARG A 29 -8.38 -1.07 7.52
CA ARG A 29 -6.93 -1.01 7.28
C ARG A 29 -6.28 -2.39 7.33
N THR A 30 -7.04 -3.47 7.17
CA THR A 30 -6.56 -4.84 7.22
C THR A 30 -6.80 -5.57 5.90
N LEU A 31 -5.71 -6.01 5.26
CA LEU A 31 -5.72 -6.82 4.05
C LEU A 31 -5.21 -8.23 4.36
N GLY A 32 -5.95 -9.23 3.90
CA GLY A 32 -5.58 -10.63 4.04
C GLY A 32 -4.71 -11.11 2.87
N VAL A 33 -3.63 -11.83 3.16
CA VAL A 33 -2.76 -12.42 2.14
C VAL A 33 -2.54 -13.89 2.45
N LEU A 34 -2.92 -14.74 1.51
CA LEU A 34 -2.64 -16.16 1.51
C LEU A 34 -1.38 -16.45 0.70
N THR A 35 -0.51 -17.30 1.24
CA THR A 35 0.76 -17.70 0.62
C THR A 35 0.83 -19.21 0.47
N GLN A 36 1.78 -19.72 -0.32
CA GLN A 36 1.98 -21.17 -0.49
C GLN A 36 0.72 -21.94 -0.94
N PRO A 37 -0.08 -21.43 -1.91
CA PRO A 37 -1.27 -22.13 -2.42
C PRO A 37 -0.92 -23.45 -3.11
N ASP A 38 0.35 -23.66 -3.47
CA ASP A 38 0.84 -24.87 -4.12
C ASP A 38 1.15 -26.03 -3.15
N LEU A 39 1.19 -25.77 -1.85
CA LEU A 39 1.33 -26.81 -0.81
C LEU A 39 -0.01 -27.33 -0.32
N PHE A 40 -1.08 -26.97 -1.01
CA PHE A 40 -2.43 -27.25 -0.58
C PHE A 40 -2.86 -28.66 -1.03
N ASP A 41 -3.47 -29.43 -0.12
CA ASP A 41 -3.84 -30.82 -0.39
C ASP A 41 -5.08 -30.90 -1.31
N PRO A 42 -5.05 -31.71 -2.38
CA PRO A 42 -6.17 -31.90 -3.28
C PRO A 42 -7.47 -32.31 -2.56
N GLY A 43 -8.54 -31.54 -2.79
CA GLY A 43 -9.89 -31.80 -2.28
C GLY A 43 -10.35 -30.88 -1.15
N THR A 44 -9.50 -29.97 -0.65
CA THR A 44 -9.89 -29.00 0.40
C THR A 44 -9.92 -27.54 -0.08
N GLU A 45 -9.57 -27.30 -1.34
CA GLU A 45 -9.43 -25.98 -1.96
C GLU A 45 -10.71 -25.15 -1.95
N PRO A 46 -11.93 -25.74 -2.08
CA PRO A 46 -13.16 -24.97 -2.03
C PRO A 46 -13.27 -24.07 -0.79
N ARG A 47 -12.75 -24.50 0.36
CA ARG A 47 -12.77 -23.70 1.60
C ARG A 47 -11.90 -22.45 1.51
N VAL A 48 -10.78 -22.54 0.80
CA VAL A 48 -9.87 -21.40 0.59
C VAL A 48 -10.45 -20.46 -0.46
N VAL A 49 -11.08 -20.99 -1.50
CA VAL A 49 -11.82 -20.19 -2.48
C VAL A 49 -12.96 -19.43 -1.79
N ASP A 50 -13.73 -20.08 -0.92
CA ASP A 50 -14.77 -19.43 -0.10
C ASP A 50 -14.21 -18.29 0.75
N LEU A 51 -13.02 -18.48 1.32
CA LEU A 51 -12.35 -17.45 2.10
C LEU A 51 -11.96 -16.25 1.23
N ILE A 52 -11.35 -16.50 0.06
CA ILE A 52 -10.87 -15.44 -0.85
C ILE A 52 -12.03 -14.61 -1.39
N GLU A 53 -13.15 -15.26 -1.70
CA GLU A 53 -14.39 -14.61 -2.10
C GLU A 53 -15.13 -13.91 -0.93
N GLY A 54 -14.61 -13.99 0.29
CA GLY A 54 -15.15 -13.32 1.47
C GLY A 54 -16.37 -14.01 2.09
N ARG A 55 -16.65 -15.28 1.75
CA ARG A 55 -17.83 -16.03 2.25
C ARG A 55 -17.69 -16.47 3.72
N THR A 56 -16.48 -16.76 4.20
CA THR A 56 -16.25 -17.34 5.54
C THR A 56 -15.60 -16.39 6.55
N ARG A 57 -14.66 -15.54 6.13
CA ARG A 57 -14.04 -14.48 6.96
C ARG A 57 -13.90 -13.21 6.11
N PRO A 58 -14.95 -12.39 5.99
CA PRO A 58 -14.91 -11.20 5.17
C PRO A 58 -13.91 -10.17 5.73
N MET A 59 -13.08 -9.61 4.85
CA MET A 59 -12.24 -8.45 5.11
C MET A 59 -12.68 -7.32 4.18
N LYS A 60 -12.78 -6.07 4.68
CA LYS A 60 -13.22 -4.95 3.84
C LYS A 60 -12.25 -4.65 2.70
N LEU A 61 -10.95 -4.81 2.94
CA LEU A 61 -9.92 -4.72 1.90
C LEU A 61 -9.72 -6.05 1.16
N GLY A 62 -10.53 -7.08 1.47
CA GLY A 62 -10.50 -8.37 0.80
C GLY A 62 -9.32 -9.27 1.16
N TRP A 63 -9.18 -10.31 0.36
CA TRP A 63 -8.12 -11.32 0.41
C TRP A 63 -7.35 -11.34 -0.89
N HIS A 64 -6.07 -11.66 -0.78
CA HIS A 64 -5.17 -11.83 -1.92
C HIS A 64 -4.42 -13.15 -1.80
N VAL A 65 -4.09 -13.78 -2.92
CA VAL A 65 -3.26 -15.00 -2.94
C VAL A 65 -1.98 -14.75 -3.72
N VAL A 66 -0.84 -15.16 -3.17
CA VAL A 66 0.44 -15.11 -3.86
C VAL A 66 1.14 -16.45 -3.80
N ARG A 67 1.89 -16.77 -4.86
CA ARG A 67 2.74 -17.96 -4.88
C ARG A 67 4.19 -17.52 -4.84
N ASN A 68 4.87 -17.92 -3.77
CA ASN A 68 6.31 -17.72 -3.63
C ASN A 68 7.07 -19.00 -4.03
N PRO A 69 8.30 -18.88 -4.58
CA PRO A 69 9.14 -20.03 -4.84
C PRO A 69 9.46 -20.79 -3.55
N GLY A 70 9.44 -22.12 -3.59
CA GLY A 70 9.91 -22.97 -2.51
C GLY A 70 11.45 -23.01 -2.43
N GLN A 71 12.00 -23.57 -1.35
CA GLN A 71 13.44 -23.56 -1.09
C GLN A 71 14.28 -24.12 -2.25
N GLN A 72 13.84 -25.22 -2.87
CA GLN A 72 14.52 -25.82 -4.02
C GLN A 72 14.50 -24.91 -5.25
N GLN A 73 13.39 -24.20 -5.47
CA GLN A 73 13.22 -23.30 -6.61
C GLN A 73 14.03 -22.00 -6.44
N ILE A 74 14.20 -21.53 -5.20
CA ILE A 74 15.07 -20.40 -4.88
C ILE A 74 16.54 -20.70 -5.21
N SER A 75 16.97 -21.95 -5.01
CA SER A 75 18.34 -22.38 -5.29
C SER A 75 18.65 -22.60 -6.78
N ASP A 76 17.63 -22.57 -7.65
CA ASP A 76 17.78 -22.78 -9.09
C ASP A 76 17.72 -21.43 -9.83
N PRO A 77 18.84 -20.91 -10.35
CA PRO A 77 18.88 -19.62 -11.03
C PRO A 77 18.14 -19.62 -12.38
N SER A 78 17.75 -20.78 -12.91
CA SER A 78 16.93 -20.87 -14.12
C SER A 78 15.45 -20.56 -13.88
N ILE A 79 15.00 -20.59 -12.62
CA ILE A 79 13.60 -20.35 -12.27
C ILE A 79 13.32 -18.85 -12.17
N ASN A 80 12.48 -18.35 -13.07
CA ASN A 80 11.91 -17.02 -12.95
C ASN A 80 10.68 -17.04 -12.02
N ARG A 81 10.77 -16.36 -10.87
CA ARG A 81 9.67 -16.28 -9.89
C ARG A 81 8.35 -15.76 -10.46
N HIS A 82 8.39 -14.80 -11.38
CA HIS A 82 7.19 -14.18 -11.93
C HIS A 82 6.49 -15.13 -12.89
N GLU A 83 7.26 -15.84 -13.73
CA GLU A 83 6.72 -16.85 -14.64
C GLU A 83 6.17 -18.05 -13.86
N LEU A 84 6.85 -18.45 -12.78
CA LEU A 84 6.40 -19.53 -11.90
C LEU A 84 5.02 -19.23 -11.27
N GLU A 85 4.84 -18.02 -10.77
CA GLU A 85 3.58 -17.56 -10.19
C GLU A 85 2.49 -17.42 -11.26
N LEU A 86 2.81 -16.76 -12.37
CA LEU A 86 1.87 -16.52 -13.46
C LEU A 86 1.36 -17.84 -14.06
N ASN A 87 2.25 -18.80 -14.29
CA ASN A 87 1.88 -20.11 -14.82
C ASN A 87 1.00 -20.89 -13.84
N PHE A 88 1.23 -20.76 -12.53
CA PHE A 88 0.40 -21.39 -11.52
C PHE A 88 -1.05 -20.88 -11.58
N PHE A 89 -1.25 -19.56 -11.47
CA PHE A 89 -2.58 -18.96 -11.50
C PHE A 89 -3.26 -19.03 -12.86
N ARG A 90 -2.58 -19.44 -13.93
CA ARG A 90 -3.21 -19.70 -15.24
C ARG A 90 -3.62 -21.14 -15.46
N THR A 91 -2.95 -22.10 -14.81
CA THR A 91 -3.05 -23.52 -15.18
C THR A 91 -3.54 -24.44 -14.08
N LYS A 92 -3.47 -24.01 -12.81
CA LYS A 92 -3.80 -24.86 -11.66
C LYS A 92 -5.20 -24.52 -11.12
N SER A 93 -6.11 -25.47 -11.27
CA SER A 93 -7.43 -25.42 -10.62
C SER A 93 -7.30 -25.67 -9.11
N PRO A 94 -8.10 -24.98 -8.27
CA PRO A 94 -9.09 -23.93 -8.62
C PRO A 94 -8.50 -22.51 -8.68
N TRP A 95 -7.19 -22.35 -8.50
CA TRP A 95 -6.52 -21.05 -8.43
C TRP A 95 -6.62 -20.22 -9.70
N ASN A 96 -6.86 -20.86 -10.85
CA ASN A 96 -7.07 -20.22 -12.14
C ASN A 96 -8.48 -19.67 -12.36
N ASP A 97 -9.42 -20.00 -11.47
CA ASP A 97 -10.81 -19.52 -11.54
C ASP A 97 -11.02 -18.28 -10.64
N ILE A 98 -10.02 -17.92 -9.83
CA ILE A 98 -10.05 -16.73 -8.97
C ILE A 98 -9.81 -15.47 -9.82
N ALA A 99 -10.44 -14.36 -9.43
CA ALA A 99 -10.28 -13.08 -10.11
C ALA A 99 -8.82 -12.61 -10.15
N GLU A 100 -8.38 -12.07 -11.30
CA GLU A 100 -6.99 -11.66 -11.54
C GLU A 100 -6.50 -10.55 -10.59
N ASP A 101 -7.42 -9.74 -10.06
CA ASP A 101 -7.14 -8.69 -9.09
C ASP A 101 -6.97 -9.20 -7.66
N GLN A 102 -7.26 -10.48 -7.40
CA GLN A 102 -7.08 -11.15 -6.11
C GLN A 102 -5.90 -12.13 -6.09
N VAL A 103 -5.21 -12.34 -7.23
CA VAL A 103 -4.09 -13.30 -7.33
C VAL A 103 -2.84 -12.70 -7.93
N GLY A 104 -1.69 -13.09 -7.38
CA GLY A 104 -0.37 -12.76 -7.88
C GLY A 104 0.23 -11.47 -7.29
N ILE A 105 1.55 -11.39 -7.31
CA ILE A 105 2.29 -10.28 -6.70
C ILE A 105 2.02 -8.94 -7.39
N LYS A 106 1.76 -8.95 -8.70
CA LYS A 106 1.54 -7.74 -9.49
C LYS A 106 0.27 -7.01 -9.06
N SER A 107 -0.84 -7.73 -8.95
CA SER A 107 -2.12 -7.18 -8.49
C SER A 107 -2.05 -6.82 -7.01
N LEU A 108 -1.41 -7.65 -6.17
CA LEU A 108 -1.21 -7.34 -4.75
C LEU A 108 -0.48 -6.02 -4.57
N ARG A 109 0.62 -5.82 -5.32
CA ARG A 109 1.41 -4.59 -5.25
C ARG A 109 0.53 -3.39 -5.60
N SER A 110 -0.25 -3.48 -6.68
CA SER A 110 -1.17 -2.39 -7.09
C SER A 110 -2.19 -2.10 -6.00
N HIS A 111 -2.83 -3.14 -5.48
CA HIS A 111 -3.86 -3.02 -4.45
C HIS A 111 -3.30 -2.39 -3.16
N VAL A 112 -2.14 -2.86 -2.68
CA VAL A 112 -1.48 -2.30 -1.49
C VAL A 112 -1.14 -0.82 -1.68
N LYS A 113 -0.70 -0.42 -2.88
CA LYS A 113 -0.46 1.01 -3.18
C LYS A 113 -1.75 1.81 -3.12
N ASP A 114 -2.82 1.33 -3.74
CA ASP A 114 -4.10 2.04 -3.78
C ASP A 114 -4.66 2.20 -2.36
N VAL A 115 -4.61 1.14 -1.55
CA VAL A 115 -4.97 1.15 -0.12
C VAL A 115 -4.11 2.14 0.65
N LEU A 116 -2.78 2.09 0.51
CA LEU A 116 -1.87 2.97 1.23
C LEU A 116 -2.10 4.44 0.87
N SER A 117 -2.26 4.74 -0.41
CA SER A 117 -2.52 6.09 -0.91
C SER A 117 -3.84 6.61 -0.35
N SER A 118 -4.89 5.78 -0.37
CA SER A 118 -6.19 6.12 0.21
C SER A 118 -6.08 6.41 1.72
N LEU A 119 -5.40 5.54 2.47
CA LEU A 119 -5.23 5.69 3.91
C LEU A 119 -4.43 6.96 4.27
N VAL A 120 -3.34 7.24 3.55
CA VAL A 120 -2.54 8.45 3.76
C VAL A 120 -3.36 9.70 3.42
N GLY A 121 -4.08 9.68 2.29
CA GLY A 121 -4.92 10.78 1.83
C GLY A 121 -6.08 11.10 2.78
N GLN A 122 -6.59 10.11 3.52
CA GLN A 122 -7.70 10.30 4.47
C GLN A 122 -7.23 10.62 5.89
N GLU A 123 -6.34 9.82 6.46
CA GLU A 123 -5.99 9.91 7.88
C GLU A 123 -5.12 11.13 8.18
N PHE A 124 -4.26 11.52 7.25
CA PHE A 124 -3.32 12.61 7.50
C PHE A 124 -4.01 13.98 7.57
N PRO A 125 -4.88 14.39 6.62
CA PRO A 125 -5.65 15.62 6.75
C PRO A 125 -6.58 15.61 7.96
N ARG A 126 -7.21 14.46 8.26
CA ARG A 126 -8.07 14.31 9.44
C ARG A 126 -7.31 14.62 10.73
N ARG A 127 -6.09 14.11 10.87
CA ARG A 127 -5.25 14.37 12.04
C ARG A 127 -4.80 15.83 12.11
N LEU A 128 -4.44 16.45 10.98
CA LEU A 128 -4.08 17.86 10.93
C LEU A 128 -5.24 18.77 11.35
N VAL A 129 -6.46 18.50 10.89
CA VAL A 129 -7.65 19.26 11.28
C VAL A 129 -7.87 19.16 12.78
N SER A 130 -7.81 17.95 13.35
CA SER A 130 -7.93 17.74 14.80
C SER A 130 -6.91 18.58 15.58
N LEU A 131 -5.62 18.50 15.21
CA LEU A 131 -4.56 19.25 15.88
C LEU A 131 -4.74 20.77 15.74
N SER A 132 -5.26 21.23 14.60
CA SER A 132 -5.53 22.66 14.36
C SER A 132 -6.67 23.17 15.22
N LEU A 133 -7.73 22.38 15.39
CA LEU A 133 -8.84 22.68 16.30
C LEU A 133 -8.35 22.77 17.75
N ASP A 134 -7.52 21.81 18.18
CA ASP A 134 -6.93 21.80 19.52
C ASP A 134 -6.03 23.03 19.75
N ALA A 135 -5.30 23.47 18.72
CA ALA A 135 -4.47 24.67 18.74
C ALA A 135 -5.25 25.99 18.61
N LYS A 136 -6.60 25.97 18.55
CA LYS A 136 -7.46 27.15 18.36
C LYS A 136 -7.14 27.97 17.12
N TYR A 137 -6.75 27.28 16.06
CA TYR A 137 -6.17 27.83 14.83
C TYR A 137 -7.06 28.84 14.05
N GLY A 138 -8.33 29.07 14.43
CA GLY A 138 -9.20 30.11 13.87
C GLY A 138 -9.72 31.15 14.88
N ALA A 139 -9.37 31.01 16.16
CA ALA A 139 -9.81 31.91 17.23
C ALA A 139 -8.68 32.81 17.74
N ASP A 140 -7.43 32.42 17.51
CA ASP A 140 -6.27 33.22 17.90
C ASP A 140 -5.82 34.14 16.76
N ARG A 141 -5.82 35.45 17.04
CA ARG A 141 -5.40 36.50 16.11
C ARG A 141 -3.91 36.40 15.74
N ALA A 142 -3.10 35.63 16.47
CA ALA A 142 -1.70 35.40 16.14
C ALA A 142 -1.53 34.80 14.73
N PHE A 143 -2.42 33.88 14.32
CA PHE A 143 -2.36 33.23 13.01
C PHE A 143 -2.82 34.14 11.85
N ASP A 144 -3.53 35.24 12.14
CA ASP A 144 -3.86 36.27 11.14
C ASP A 144 -2.74 37.27 10.95
N LYS A 145 -2.01 37.56 12.03
CA LYS A 145 -0.89 38.50 12.01
C LYS A 145 0.37 37.90 11.40
N ASP A 146 0.59 36.61 11.61
CA ASP A 146 1.75 35.90 11.09
C ASP A 146 1.33 34.68 10.26
N PRO A 147 1.21 34.84 8.93
CA PRO A 147 0.92 33.75 8.02
C PRO A 147 1.95 32.62 8.05
N SER A 148 3.17 32.83 8.57
CA SER A 148 4.17 31.77 8.69
C SER A 148 3.80 30.72 9.75
N LEU A 149 2.94 31.09 10.71
CA LEU A 149 2.37 30.19 11.71
C LEU A 149 1.27 29.29 11.12
N ARG A 150 0.85 29.53 9.88
CA ARG A 150 -0.18 28.76 9.16
C ARG A 150 0.35 27.44 8.60
N LEU A 151 0.95 26.64 9.48
CA LEU A 151 1.60 25.38 9.12
C LEU A 151 0.58 24.33 8.68
N ALA A 152 -0.59 24.23 9.31
CA ALA A 152 -1.56 23.17 9.01
C ALA A 152 -2.06 23.17 7.55
N PRO A 153 -2.51 24.29 6.94
CA PRO A 153 -2.87 24.33 5.52
C PRO A 153 -1.69 24.03 4.59
N THR A 154 -0.50 24.54 4.94
CA THR A 154 0.72 24.32 4.16
C THR A 154 1.14 22.85 4.15
N ILE A 155 1.06 22.19 5.30
CA ILE A 155 1.36 20.77 5.46
C ILE A 155 0.27 19.95 4.76
N ALA A 156 -1.01 20.27 4.94
CA ALA A 156 -2.12 19.57 4.28
C ALA A 156 -1.95 19.54 2.75
N ALA A 157 -1.67 20.69 2.12
CA ALA A 157 -1.47 20.78 0.67
C ALA A 157 -0.29 19.93 0.18
N ARG A 158 0.82 19.89 0.93
CA ARG A 158 1.99 19.05 0.60
C ARG A 158 1.67 17.56 0.71
N PHE A 159 0.89 17.16 1.72
CA PHE A 159 0.54 15.77 1.93
C PHE A 159 -0.47 15.24 0.91
N THR A 160 -1.37 16.08 0.41
CA THR A 160 -2.22 15.71 -0.75
C THR A 160 -1.34 15.36 -1.95
N SER A 161 -0.39 16.22 -2.31
CA SER A 161 0.55 15.94 -3.41
C SER A 161 1.35 14.65 -3.18
N PHE A 162 1.80 14.42 -1.95
CA PHE A 162 2.52 13.19 -1.60
C PHE A 162 1.64 11.94 -1.73
N SER A 163 0.37 12.01 -1.32
CA SER A 163 -0.59 10.92 -1.47
C SER A 163 -0.83 10.58 -2.94
N ASP A 164 -0.96 11.60 -3.79
CA ASP A 164 -1.09 11.44 -5.24
C ASP A 164 0.16 10.79 -5.84
N ASP A 165 1.35 11.23 -5.41
CA ASP A 165 2.63 10.65 -5.84
C ASP A 165 2.77 9.17 -5.44
N ILE A 166 2.34 8.76 -4.23
CA ILE A 166 2.30 7.34 -3.85
C ILE A 166 1.33 6.58 -4.77
N GLY A 167 0.15 7.15 -5.03
CA GLY A 167 -0.86 6.53 -5.90
C GLY A 167 -0.39 6.36 -7.34
N GLN A 168 0.47 7.26 -7.82
CA GLN A 168 1.00 7.20 -9.18
C GLN A 168 2.26 6.33 -9.27
N TYR A 169 3.24 6.54 -8.40
CA TYR A 169 4.60 6.01 -8.54
C TYR A 169 4.95 4.92 -7.54
N GLY A 170 4.10 4.62 -6.55
CA GLY A 170 4.41 3.64 -5.50
C GLY A 170 4.73 2.22 -6.01
N GLN A 171 4.30 1.87 -7.23
CA GLN A 171 4.66 0.58 -7.87
C GLN A 171 6.08 0.56 -8.47
N GLU A 172 6.62 1.72 -8.83
CA GLU A 172 7.90 1.88 -9.55
C GLU A 172 9.08 1.94 -8.57
N PHE A 173 8.81 2.10 -7.28
CA PHE A 173 9.83 2.10 -6.24
C PHE A 173 10.42 0.70 -6.06
N ALA A 174 11.63 0.49 -6.57
CA ALA A 174 12.44 -0.67 -6.24
C ALA A 174 13.18 -0.41 -4.91
N PHE A 175 12.89 -1.21 -3.88
CA PHE A 175 13.76 -1.25 -2.71
C PHE A 175 15.09 -1.84 -3.17
N SER A 176 16.18 -1.09 -3.00
CA SER A 176 17.53 -1.56 -3.35
C SER A 176 17.80 -2.88 -2.63
N SER A 177 17.85 -3.98 -3.38
CA SER A 177 18.35 -5.25 -2.86
C SER A 177 19.88 -5.18 -2.84
N PRO A 178 20.57 -5.64 -1.79
CA PRO A 178 22.03 -5.75 -1.79
C PRO A 178 22.60 -6.55 -2.98
N GLU A 179 21.77 -7.34 -3.66
CA GLU A 179 22.13 -8.21 -4.78
C GLU A 179 21.92 -7.56 -6.16
N ASP A 180 21.36 -6.36 -6.25
CA ASP A 180 21.18 -5.63 -7.54
C ASP A 180 21.60 -4.16 -7.41
N PRO A 181 22.90 -3.84 -7.60
CA PRO A 181 23.42 -2.48 -7.52
C PRO A 181 23.05 -1.60 -8.73
N GLY A 182 22.30 -2.12 -9.72
CA GLY A 182 22.13 -1.48 -11.03
C GLY A 182 21.04 -0.42 -11.17
N LEU A 183 20.15 -0.27 -10.18
CA LEU A 183 19.05 0.69 -10.22
C LEU A 183 19.23 1.77 -9.16
N ILE A 184 20.19 2.66 -9.38
CA ILE A 184 20.13 4.01 -8.80
C ILE A 184 19.05 4.75 -9.60
N LEU A 185 17.80 4.67 -9.13
CA LEU A 185 16.78 5.60 -9.59
C LEU A 185 17.11 6.99 -9.03
N GLU A 186 17.18 7.98 -9.91
CA GLU A 186 17.21 9.39 -9.52
C GLU A 186 16.10 9.63 -8.47
N PRO A 187 16.39 10.33 -7.36
CA PRO A 187 15.38 10.65 -6.37
C PRO A 187 14.19 11.30 -7.07
N ILE A 188 12.97 10.90 -6.72
CA ILE A 188 11.74 11.55 -7.20
C ILE A 188 11.96 13.06 -7.10
N GLY A 189 12.07 13.71 -8.26
CA GLY A 189 12.38 15.13 -8.36
C GLY A 189 11.22 15.90 -7.76
N TRP A 190 11.28 16.15 -6.46
CA TRP A 190 10.30 16.92 -5.72
C TRP A 190 10.16 18.27 -6.42
N ARG A 191 9.06 18.45 -7.17
CA ARG A 191 8.75 19.73 -7.81
C ARG A 191 8.44 20.71 -6.71
N SER A 192 9.45 21.41 -6.21
CA SER A 192 9.23 22.57 -5.38
C SER A 192 8.55 23.62 -6.25
N SER A 193 7.24 23.81 -6.06
CA SER A 193 6.55 24.99 -6.55
C SER A 193 7.09 26.21 -5.80
N ARG A 194 8.25 26.73 -6.24
CA ARG A 194 8.61 28.11 -5.96
C ARG A 194 7.78 28.97 -6.90
N ALA A 195 6.73 29.58 -6.34
CA ALA A 195 6.01 30.66 -6.97
C ALA A 195 7.02 31.74 -7.42
N SER A 196 7.02 32.01 -8.71
CA SER A 196 7.72 33.11 -9.36
C SER A 196 7.15 34.44 -8.87
N HIS A 197 7.73 35.01 -7.80
CA HIS A 197 7.59 36.43 -7.52
C HIS A 197 8.60 37.18 -8.39
N GLY A 198 8.11 37.69 -9.51
CA GLY A 198 8.84 38.66 -10.32
C GLY A 198 9.06 39.94 -9.50
N HIS A 199 10.32 40.29 -9.28
CA HIS A 199 10.70 41.63 -8.89
C HIS A 199 11.25 42.36 -10.10
N SER A 200 10.40 43.19 -10.68
CA SER A 200 10.75 44.19 -11.68
C SER A 200 11.63 45.25 -11.02
N ASP A 201 12.91 45.26 -11.34
CA ASP A 201 13.82 46.32 -10.90
C ASP A 201 13.77 47.50 -11.89
N ARG A 202 13.26 48.65 -11.41
CA ARG A 202 13.18 49.92 -12.13
C ARG A 202 13.99 50.98 -11.35
N ARG A 203 15.04 51.50 -12.02
CA ARG A 203 15.75 52.80 -11.80
C ARG A 203 16.55 52.93 -10.49
N ALA A 204 17.70 53.62 -10.44
CA ALA A 204 18.15 54.83 -11.14
C ALA A 204 19.69 54.80 -11.36
N LYS A 205 20.24 55.21 -12.50
CA LYS A 205 20.75 56.56 -12.81
C LYS A 205 21.23 57.36 -11.58
N ASN A 206 22.53 57.31 -11.31
CA ASN A 206 23.45 58.45 -11.45
C ASN A 206 24.89 57.93 -11.51
#